data_AF-A0A6N7MIQ2-F1
#
_entry.id   AF-A0A6N7MIQ2-F1
#
_cell.length_a   1.000
_cell.length_b   1.000
_cell.length_c   1.000
_cell.angle_alpha   90.00
_cell.angle_beta   90.00
_cell.angle_gamma   90.00
#
_symmetry.space_group_name_H-M   'P 1'
#
loop_
_entity.id
_entity.type
_entity.pdbx_description
1 polymer ?
#
loop_
_entity_poly.entity_id
_entity_poly.type
_entity_poly.pdbx_seq_one_letter_code
_entity_poly.pdbx_strand_id
1 'polypeptide(L)' 'MRIISGKYRGKTIHPPKNLKVRTTTDFARESLFNIICNHF' A
#
# COMPACT_ATOMS: atom_id res chain seq x y z
N MET A 1 7.29 -2.79 2.83
CA MET A 1 6.17 -2.06 2.20
C MET A 1 5.95 -0.78 2.99
N ARG A 2 5.56 0.36 2.41
CA ARG A 2 5.37 1.63 3.15
C ARG A 2 4.02 2.25 2.81
N ILE A 3 3.39 2.91 3.77
CA ILE A 3 2.13 3.65 3.55
C ILE A 3 2.42 4.89 2.67
N ILE A 4 1.69 5.03 1.55
CA ILE A 4 1.96 6.02 0.49
C ILE A 4 1.24 7.36 0.73
N SER A 5 0.02 7.33 1.28
CA SER A 5 -0.85 8.49 1.50
C SER A 5 -1.64 8.40 2.81
N GLY A 6 -2.35 9.49 3.18
CA GLY A 6 -3.19 9.57 4.38
C GLY A 6 -2.44 9.81 5.69
N LYS A 7 -3.16 9.70 6.82
CA LYS A 7 -2.69 10.02 8.18
C LYS A 7 -1.40 9.30 8.60
N TYR A 8 -1.16 8.09 8.08
CA TYR A 8 0.00 7.26 8.44
C TYR A 8 1.06 7.19 7.33
N ARG A 9 1.05 8.15 6.38
CA ARG A 9 2.03 8.25 5.31
C ARG A 9 3.46 8.14 5.84
N GLY A 10 4.28 7.34 5.17
CA GLY A 10 5.69 7.17 5.55
C GLY A 10 5.96 6.01 6.50
N LYS A 11 4.94 5.46 7.19
CA LYS A 11 5.13 4.33 8.09
C LYS A 11 5.53 3.06 7.32
N THR A 12 6.64 2.46 7.72
CA THR A 12 7.12 1.18 7.19
C THR A 12 6.34 0.02 7.79
N ILE A 13 5.89 -0.89 6.93
CA ILE A 13 5.25 -2.16 7.26
C ILE A 13 6.30 -3.25 7.06
N HIS A 14 6.58 -3.98 8.13
CA HIS A 14 7.51 -5.11 8.18
C HIS A 14 6.70 -6.41 8.12
N PRO A 15 6.55 -7.02 6.93
CA PRO A 15 5.89 -8.32 6.83
C PRO A 15 6.75 -9.42 7.47
N PRO A 16 6.14 -10.51 7.96
CA PRO A 16 6.87 -11.66 8.48
C PRO A 16 7.70 -12.32 7.37
N LYS A 17 8.91 -12.78 7.73
CA LYS A 17 9.91 -13.30 6.78
C LYS A 17 9.42 -14.50 5.94
N ASN A 18 8.46 -15.27 6.44
CA ASN A 18 8.00 -16.53 5.82
C ASN A 18 6.75 -16.37 4.96
N LEU A 19 6.35 -15.15 4.62
CA LEU A 19 5.16 -14.90 3.82
C LEU A 19 5.47 -15.10 2.33
N LYS A 20 5.08 -16.25 1.76
CA LYS A 20 5.16 -16.53 0.31
C LYS A 20 4.06 -15.79 -0.46
N VAL A 21 4.08 -14.46 -0.43
CA VAL A 21 3.13 -13.64 -1.20
C VAL A 21 3.88 -12.75 -2.17
N ARG A 22 3.26 -12.50 -3.32
CA ARG A 22 3.78 -11.53 -4.28
C ARG A 22 3.66 -10.13 -3.68
N THR A 23 4.75 -9.40 -3.66
CA THR A 23 4.74 -8.01 -3.21
C THR A 23 4.00 -7.13 -4.23
N THR A 24 3.22 -6.16 -3.77
CA THR A 24 2.55 -5.18 -4.63
C THR A 24 3.41 -3.92 -4.76
N THR A 25 3.50 -3.35 -5.95
CA THR A 25 4.25 -2.11 -6.20
C THR A 25 3.56 -0.91 -5.54
N ASP A 26 4.34 0.16 -5.31
CA ASP A 26 3.83 1.42 -4.75
C ASP A 26 2.76 2.04 -5.67
N PHE A 27 3.01 1.99 -6.99
CA PHE A 27 2.08 2.45 -8.02
C PHE A 27 0.73 1.73 -7.99
N ALA A 28 0.73 0.39 -7.89
CA ALA A 28 -0.52 -0.38 -7.86
C ALA A 28 -1.36 -0.10 -6.60
N ARG A 29 -0.69 0.21 -5.48
CA ARG A 29 -1.40 0.58 -4.24
C ARG A 29 -2.00 1.97 -4.35
N GLU A 30 -1.25 2.93 -4.86
CA GLU A 30 -1.73 4.30 -5.06
C GLU A 30 -2.89 4.36 -6.05
N SER A 31 -2.80 3.66 -7.19
CA SER A 31 -3.87 3.62 -8.17
C SER A 31 -5.16 3.01 -7.60
N LEU A 32 -5.05 1.94 -6.81
CA LEU A 32 -6.21 1.34 -6.14
C LEU A 32 -6.90 2.32 -5.19
N PHE A 33 -6.14 3.03 -4.36
CA PHE A 33 -6.71 4.02 -3.44
C PHE A 33 -7.29 5.23 -4.19
N ASN A 34 -6.67 5.66 -5.30
CA ASN A 34 -7.22 6.71 -6.15
C ASN A 34 -8.57 6.30 -6.76
N ILE A 35 -8.72 5.05 -7.22
CA ILE A 35 -10.00 4.53 -7.71
C ILE A 35 -11.04 4.54 -6.59
N ILE A 36 -10.70 3.99 -5.41
CA ILE A 36 -11.63 3.92 -4.27
C ILE A 36 -12.05 5.33 -3.83
N CYS A 37 -11.13 6.28 -3.69
CA CYS A 37 -11.45 7.63 -3.21
C CYS A 37 -12.27 8.48 -4.21
N ASN A 38 -12.16 8.21 -5.51
CA ASN A 38 -12.90 8.96 -6.53
C ASN A 38 -14.23 8.29 -6.94
N HIS A 39 -14.52 7.08 -6.45
CA HIS A 39 -15.77 6.38 -6.73
C HIS A 39 -16.90 6.75 -5.73
N PHE A 40 -16.59 7.48 -4.66
CA PHE A 40 -17.55 7.99 -3.67
C PHE A 40 -17.66 9.50 -3.73
#